data_AF-A0A397A3U6-F1
#
_entry.id   AF-A0A397A3U6-F1
#
_cell.length_a   1.000
_cell.length_b   1.000
_cell.length_c   1.000
_cell.angle_alpha   90.00
_cell.angle_beta   90.00
_cell.angle_gamma   90.00
#
_symmetry.space_group_name_H-M   'P 1'
#
loop_
_entity.id
_entity.type
_entity.pdbx_description
1 polymer ?
#
loop_
_entity_poly.entity_id
_entity_poly.type
_entity_poly.pdbx_seq_one_letter_code
_entity_poly.pdbx_strand_id
1 'polypeptide(L)' 'SRTCHRALHWLTDPETRDCYVSLGLGPASDLNKYITLDEFCHASDVHALELEFAALVNGTSD' A
#
# COMPACT_ATOMS: atom_id res chain seq x y z
N SER A 1 -9.94 4.66 13.66
CA SER A 1 -10.80 3.50 13.99
C SER A 1 -10.22 2.26 13.35
N ARG A 2 -10.08 1.13 14.08
CA ARG A 2 -9.49 -0.12 13.54
C ARG A 2 -10.29 -0.70 12.38
N THR A 3 -11.62 -0.57 12.40
CA THR A 3 -12.49 -1.07 11.32
C THR A 3 -12.29 -0.29 10.03
N CYS A 4 -12.10 1.03 10.11
CA CYS A 4 -11.82 1.87 8.94
C CYS A 4 -10.45 1.54 8.34
N HIS A 5 -9.43 1.30 9.17
CA HIS A 5 -8.10 0.87 8.71
C HIS A 5 -8.18 -0.48 8.00
N ARG A 6 -8.91 -1.45 8.57
CA ARG A 6 -9.10 -2.76 7.91
C ARG A 6 -9.81 -2.64 6.55
N ALA A 7 -10.83 -1.80 6.47
CA ALA A 7 -11.53 -1.54 5.21
C ALA A 7 -10.62 -0.88 4.17
N LEU A 8 -9.70 -0.01 4.61
CA LEU A 8 -8.70 0.59 3.73
C LEU A 8 -7.85 -0.47 3.03
N HIS A 9 -7.33 -1.45 3.79
CA HIS A 9 -6.56 -2.56 3.22
C HIS A 9 -7.34 -3.39 2.20
N TRP A 10 -8.65 -3.56 2.40
CA TRP A 10 -9.48 -4.24 1.39
C TRP A 10 -9.57 -3.43 0.10
N LEU A 11 -9.64 -2.10 0.19
CA LEU A 11 -9.72 -1.23 -0.99
C LEU A 11 -8.38 -1.13 -1.74
N THR A 12 -7.25 -1.43 -1.10
CA THR A 12 -5.94 -1.47 -1.74
C THR A 12 -5.58 -2.85 -2.31
N ASP A 13 -6.29 -3.91 -1.88
CA ASP A 13 -6.12 -5.27 -2.37
C ASP A 13 -6.35 -5.37 -3.90
N PRO A 14 -5.41 -5.92 -4.68
CA PRO A 14 -5.56 -6.15 -6.11
C PRO A 14 -6.87 -6.86 -6.50
N GLU A 15 -7.28 -7.91 -5.76
CA GLU A 15 -8.49 -8.67 -6.10
C GLU A 15 -9.75 -7.81 -5.98
N THR A 16 -9.81 -6.98 -4.95
CA THR A 16 -10.93 -6.04 -4.74
C THR A 16 -10.97 -4.99 -5.85
N ARG A 17 -9.80 -4.51 -6.29
CA ARG A 17 -9.69 -3.50 -7.36
C ARG A 17 -10.09 -4.07 -8.72
N ASP A 18 -9.70 -5.31 -9.01
CA ASP A 18 -10.10 -6.00 -10.23
C ASP A 18 -11.61 -6.27 -10.26
N CYS A 19 -12.18 -6.64 -9.10
CA CYS A 19 -13.61 -6.82 -8.93
C CYS A 19 -14.37 -5.49 -9.14
N TYR A 20 -13.88 -4.38 -8.59
CA TYR A 20 -14.47 -3.04 -8.77
C TYR A 20 -14.61 -2.67 -10.25
N VAL A 21 -13.56 -2.92 -11.05
CA VAL A 21 -13.58 -2.69 -12.50
C VAL A 21 -14.51 -3.68 -13.21
N SER A 22 -14.44 -4.96 -12.86
CA SER A 22 -15.24 -6.02 -13.48
C SER A 22 -16.76 -5.83 -13.26
N LEU A 23 -17.13 -5.23 -12.13
CA LEU A 23 -18.52 -4.87 -11.82
C LEU A 23 -18.98 -3.56 -12.50
N GLY A 24 -18.09 -2.86 -13.22
CA GLY A 24 -18.40 -1.61 -13.91
C GLY A 24 -18.59 -0.40 -13.00
N LEU A 25 -18.01 -0.42 -11.79
CA LEU A 25 -18.16 0.66 -10.81
C LEU A 25 -17.28 1.89 -11.13
N GLY A 26 -16.26 1.71 -11.98
CA GLY A 26 -15.35 2.76 -12.43
C GLY A 26 -13.97 2.19 -12.77
N PRO A 27 -13.02 3.03 -13.22
CA PRO A 27 -11.64 2.62 -13.41
C PRO A 27 -10.94 2.37 -12.06
N ALA A 28 -9.96 1.47 -12.04
CA ALA A 28 -9.16 1.17 -10.84
C ALA A 28 -8.46 2.42 -10.26
N SER A 29 -8.23 3.46 -11.07
CA SER A 29 -7.65 4.73 -10.66
C SER A 29 -8.49 5.48 -9.63
N ASP A 30 -9.80 5.25 -9.55
CA ASP A 30 -10.68 5.87 -8.55
C ASP A 30 -10.28 5.48 -7.12
N LEU A 31 -9.63 4.32 -6.98
CA LEU A 31 -9.18 3.76 -5.72
C LEU A 31 -7.75 4.18 -5.35
N ASN A 32 -7.01 4.88 -6.22
CA ASN A 32 -5.61 5.28 -5.97
C ASN A 32 -5.45 6.13 -4.71
N LYS A 33 -6.44 6.97 -4.38
CA LYS A 33 -6.45 7.76 -3.14
C LYS A 33 -6.35 6.91 -1.87
N TYR A 34 -6.85 5.67 -1.91
CA TYR A 34 -6.78 4.73 -0.79
C TYR A 34 -5.39 4.10 -0.67
N ILE A 35 -4.67 3.94 -1.78
CA ILE A 35 -3.27 3.50 -1.78
C ILE A 35 -2.42 4.56 -1.09
N THR A 36 -2.53 5.81 -1.52
CA THR A 36 -1.78 6.92 -0.90
C THR A 36 -2.10 7.08 0.59
N LEU A 37 -3.36 6.84 0.98
CA LEU A 37 -3.74 6.87 2.39
C LEU A 37 -3.14 5.70 3.18
N ASP A 38 -3.09 4.50 2.61
CA ASP A 38 -2.46 3.33 3.23
C ASP A 38 -0.96 3.56 3.38
N GLU A 39 -0.27 4.02 2.33
CA GLU A 39 1.14 4.42 2.38
C GLU A 39 1.42 5.44 3.49
N PHE A 40 0.55 6.45 3.65
CA PHE A 40 0.68 7.42 4.74
C PHE A 40 0.54 6.76 6.12
N CYS A 41 -0.37 5.79 6.27
CA CYS A 41 -0.57 5.07 7.53
C CYS A 41 0.64 4.20 7.93
N HIS A 42 1.41 3.69 6.95
CA HIS A 42 2.55 2.79 7.18
C HIS A 42 3.90 3.43 6.82
N ALA A 43 3.97 4.75 6.67
CA ALA A 43 5.18 5.45 6.25
C ALA A 43 6.39 5.19 7.17
N SER A 44 6.16 4.94 8.46
CA SER A 44 7.20 4.54 9.41
C SER A 44 7.81 3.19 9.09
N ASP A 45 6.98 2.25 8.63
CA ASP A 45 7.36 0.87 8.39
C ASP A 45 8.15 0.79 7.08
N VAL A 46 7.70 1.53 6.07
CA VAL A 46 8.44 1.72 4.82
C VAL A 46 9.80 2.36 5.08
N HIS A 47 9.86 3.41 5.90
CA HIS A 47 11.13 4.07 6.23
C HIS A 47 12.09 3.14 6.99
N ALA A 48 11.58 2.32 7.91
CA ALA A 48 12.38 1.33 8.62
C ALA A 48 12.96 0.28 7.65
N LEU A 49 12.16 -0.22 6.72
CA LEU A 49 12.60 -1.17 5.70
C LEU A 49 13.63 -0.55 4.74
N GLU A 50 13.46 0.71 4.36
CA GLU A 50 14.44 1.43 3.54
C GLU A 50 15.80 1.57 4.23
N LEU A 51 15.81 1.86 5.54
CA LEU A 51 17.03 1.93 6.34
C LEU A 51 17.71 0.56 6.46
N GLU A 52 16.94 -0.50 6.69
CA GLU A 52 17.47 -1.88 6.73
C GLU A 52 18.06 -2.30 5.38
N PHE A 53 17.38 -1.98 4.28
CA PHE A 53 17.87 -2.25 2.93
C PHE A 53 19.15 -1.48 2.62
N ALA A 54 19.22 -0.19 2.97
CA ALA A 54 20.41 0.63 2.79
C ALA A 54 21.61 0.07 3.58
N ALA A 55 21.38 -0.39 4.81
CA ALA A 55 22.43 -1.01 5.63
C ALA A 55 22.95 -2.33 5.02
N LEU A 56 22.07 -3.14 4.43
CA LEU A 56 22.45 -4.37 3.74
C LEU A 56 23.28 -4.09 2.48
N VAL A 57 22.84 -3.14 1.63
CA VAL A 57 23.57 -2.78 0.41
C VAL A 57 24.95 -2.21 0.75
N ASN A 58 25.05 -1.34 1.75
CA ASN A 58 26.31 -0.73 2.16
C ASN A 58 27.25 -1.70 2.91
N GLY A 59 26.74 -2.84 3.38
CA GLY A 59 27.52 -3.92 3.99
C GLY A 59 28.04 -4.97 3.00
N THR A 60 27.65 -4.89 1.72
CA THR A 60 28.09 -5.83 0.66
C THR A 60 29.22 -5.29 -0.22
N SER A 61 29.77 -4.12 0.12
CA SER A 61 30.84 -3.44 -0.62
C SER A 61 32.28 -3.76 -0.16
N ASP A 62 32.49 -4.85 0.58
CA ASP A 62 33.83 -5.40 0.91
C ASP A 62 34.25 -6.53 -0.05
#